data_AF-A0A7V8QSP3-F1
#
_entry.id   AF-A0A7V8QSP3-F1
#
_cell.length_a   1.000
_cell.length_b   1.000
_cell.length_c   1.000
_cell.angle_alpha   90.00
_cell.angle_beta   90.00
_cell.angle_gamma   90.00
#
_symmetry.space_group_name_H-M   'P 1'
#
loop_
_entity.id
_entity.type
_entity.pdbx_description
1 polymer ?
#
loop_
_entity_poly.entity_id
_entity_poly.type
_entity_poly.pdbx_seq_one_letter_code
_entity_poly.pdbx_strand_id
1 'polypeptide(L)'
;MKILKLLNKKNLIILIIYKFLFISNLYSEEVVDIWNLDKSDNKESSQIIIEENDDNIEKSVFINNSKKINTTPVDEGDFLNLEEETVFGLYDPQKNNLSIDMWTYSDGKKISKIMNNIKKMNLSKDSKNILNIAILTNSYPPQKNITKEDFLSFQSSWLIKNNDLELIKKYLINNHTLKNNILLARYFVDQKLSRTKLDEACRIFEEIKKSINDSYLSKFYIYCLINDNKKEEAQLQFDLIKENGFTDTFFEKIFFYLIGYEDEINSEISEDSLLDFHLSHRTNLEFKFIPKNSTSNLVWKYLSSSNLLENVNNIDLEDQDKIFTIEKATSQKNYTEKELFDLYKRFTFNIDQLLNVKQSYKLLTKSEARALVYQGILITTETKKKIELIKILKTMFEKDEISNAFNDKLIFFLKNIDIEDVPSNHTNFYNFYIKNEIKLSTKIKFNNKIIHQSKLLNYFKNDLDVKFIEKELSNLLKKIKKNKNYFFTHKDNILIESLKSDGVQIPKKYNNFYKSVDANIPIDIQVLINNNETGLTLLRLVEIIGEDKIQDIDDETLYFIVSVLNQLDMDTLRNKILLKILPLKS
;
A
#
# COMPACT_ATOMS: atom_id res chain seq x y z
N MET A 1 10.21 -4.60 -72.01
CA MET A 1 10.97 -4.91 -70.78
C MET A 1 10.05 -5.65 -69.83
N LYS A 2 10.38 -6.92 -69.55
CA LYS A 2 9.69 -7.79 -68.61
C LYS A 2 10.05 -7.37 -67.19
N ILE A 3 9.07 -7.05 -66.34
CA ILE A 3 9.21 -7.24 -64.88
C ILE A 3 7.94 -7.91 -64.39
N LEU A 4 7.90 -9.22 -64.59
CA LEU A 4 7.03 -10.14 -63.87
C LEU A 4 7.95 -11.27 -63.42
N LYS A 5 8.02 -11.46 -62.09
CA LYS A 5 8.45 -12.65 -61.33
C LYS A 5 9.40 -12.28 -60.20
N LEU A 6 8.83 -12.17 -59.00
CA LEU A 6 9.20 -13.00 -57.85
C LEU A 6 8.26 -12.68 -56.67
N LEU A 7 6.99 -13.07 -56.79
CA LEU A 7 6.15 -13.27 -55.61
C LEU A 7 6.62 -14.56 -54.93
N ASN A 8 7.13 -14.41 -53.71
CA ASN A 8 7.67 -15.48 -52.88
C ASN A 8 6.56 -16.48 -52.51
N LYS A 9 6.71 -17.75 -52.90
CA LYS A 9 5.72 -18.83 -52.68
C LYS A 9 5.28 -18.99 -51.21
N LYS A 10 6.14 -18.64 -50.24
CA LYS A 10 5.79 -18.70 -48.80
C LYS A 10 4.73 -17.68 -48.39
N ASN A 11 4.75 -16.47 -48.96
CA ASN A 11 3.78 -15.42 -48.60
C ASN A 11 2.40 -15.69 -49.20
N LEU A 12 2.34 -16.38 -50.33
CA LEU A 12 1.08 -16.75 -50.97
C LEU A 12 0.36 -17.88 -50.20
N ILE A 13 1.13 -18.80 -49.60
CA ILE A 13 0.60 -19.83 -48.70
C ILE A 13 0.01 -19.21 -47.43
N ILE A 14 0.70 -18.22 -46.85
CA ILE A 14 0.21 -17.49 -45.65
C ILE A 14 -1.10 -16.75 -45.97
N LEU A 15 -1.20 -16.14 -47.15
CA LEU A 15 -2.41 -15.42 -47.57
C LEU A 15 -3.60 -16.35 -47.85
N ILE A 16 -3.34 -17.57 -48.31
CA ILE A 16 -4.38 -18.60 -48.52
C ILE A 16 -4.85 -19.18 -47.18
N ILE A 17 -3.95 -19.40 -46.21
CA ILE A 17 -4.31 -19.87 -44.87
C ILE A 17 -5.15 -18.81 -44.14
N TYR A 18 -4.81 -17.52 -44.30
CA TYR A 18 -5.59 -16.43 -43.71
C TYR A 18 -7.01 -16.32 -44.30
N LYS A 19 -7.19 -16.61 -45.59
CA LYS A 19 -8.53 -16.66 -46.21
C LYS A 19 -9.35 -17.88 -45.79
N PHE A 20 -8.72 -19.02 -45.46
CA PHE A 20 -9.44 -20.21 -45.01
C PHE A 20 -9.91 -20.12 -43.55
N LEU A 21 -9.25 -19.34 -42.71
CA LEU A 21 -9.64 -19.15 -41.30
C LEU A 21 -10.87 -18.23 -41.13
N PHE A 22 -11.28 -17.48 -42.16
CA PHE A 22 -12.44 -16.58 -42.12
C PHE A 22 -13.68 -17.11 -42.85
N ILE A 23 -13.69 -18.38 -43.28
CA ILE A 23 -14.89 -19.04 -43.81
C ILE A 23 -15.40 -20.02 -42.75
N SER A 24 -15.81 -19.50 -41.59
CA SER A 24 -16.81 -20.16 -40.77
C SER A 24 -18.17 -19.72 -41.30
N ASN A 25 -18.92 -20.64 -41.90
CA ASN A 25 -20.33 -20.41 -42.22
C ASN A 25 -21.03 -20.06 -40.90
N LEU A 26 -21.36 -18.78 -40.71
CA LEU A 26 -22.45 -18.40 -39.84
C LEU A 26 -23.71 -18.89 -40.55
N TYR A 27 -24.27 -20.00 -40.06
CA TYR A 27 -25.68 -20.27 -40.33
C TYR A 27 -26.45 -19.13 -39.66
N SER A 28 -27.11 -18.28 -40.46
CA SER A 28 -28.18 -17.47 -39.89
C SER A 28 -29.29 -18.44 -39.54
N GLU A 29 -29.59 -18.58 -38.26
CA GLU A 29 -30.92 -19.03 -37.87
C GLU A 29 -31.90 -18.04 -38.51
N GLU A 30 -32.85 -18.58 -39.27
CA GLU A 30 -33.95 -17.79 -39.81
C GLU A 30 -34.62 -17.04 -38.66
N VAL A 31 -35.00 -15.79 -38.90
CA VAL A 31 -35.71 -14.97 -37.90
C VAL A 31 -36.99 -15.71 -37.55
N VAL A 32 -37.03 -16.31 -36.36
CA VAL A 32 -38.25 -16.91 -35.85
C VAL A 32 -39.19 -15.75 -35.54
N ASP A 33 -40.26 -15.66 -36.31
CA ASP A 33 -41.36 -14.75 -36.03
C ASP A 33 -42.06 -15.23 -34.75
N ILE A 34 -41.70 -14.58 -33.64
CA ILE A 34 -42.16 -14.88 -32.27
C ILE A 34 -43.66 -14.60 -32.10
N TRP A 35 -44.35 -14.12 -33.14
CA TRP A 35 -45.78 -13.81 -33.13
C TRP A 35 -46.65 -14.83 -33.87
N ASN A 36 -46.13 -16.01 -34.21
CA ASN A 36 -46.92 -17.02 -34.94
C ASN A 36 -46.83 -18.45 -34.38
N LEU A 37 -46.84 -18.59 -33.06
CA LEU A 37 -47.11 -19.86 -32.39
C LEU A 37 -48.45 -19.78 -31.67
N ASP A 38 -49.53 -20.11 -32.40
CA ASP A 38 -50.66 -20.87 -31.86
C ASP A 38 -51.70 -21.14 -32.96
N LYS A 39 -51.52 -22.24 -33.67
CA LYS A 39 -52.63 -22.97 -34.30
C LYS A 39 -52.38 -24.48 -34.27
N SER A 40 -52.94 -25.13 -33.25
CA SER A 40 -53.62 -26.41 -33.42
C SER A 40 -54.62 -26.68 -32.27
N ASP A 41 -55.88 -26.35 -32.56
CA ASP A 41 -57.13 -27.03 -32.24
C ASP A 41 -57.47 -27.49 -30.80
N ASN A 42 -58.43 -26.80 -30.18
CA ASN A 42 -59.78 -27.35 -29.96
C ASN A 42 -60.82 -26.30 -29.45
N LYS A 43 -61.88 -26.14 -30.26
CA LYS A 43 -63.28 -25.72 -30.02
C LYS A 43 -63.70 -25.20 -28.62
N GLU A 44 -64.30 -24.00 -28.54
CA GLU A 44 -65.77 -23.76 -28.56
C GLU A 44 -66.14 -22.26 -28.43
N SER A 45 -67.04 -21.84 -29.32
CA SER A 45 -67.94 -20.66 -29.36
C SER A 45 -67.76 -19.47 -28.40
N SER A 46 -67.67 -18.25 -28.96
CA SER A 46 -68.83 -17.30 -29.04
C SER A 46 -68.43 -16.01 -29.77
N GLN A 47 -69.28 -15.59 -30.71
CA GLN A 47 -69.17 -14.35 -31.50
C GLN A 47 -69.44 -13.13 -30.63
N ILE A 48 -68.69 -12.03 -30.82
CA ILE A 48 -69.22 -10.66 -30.84
C ILE A 48 -68.40 -9.82 -31.84
N ILE A 49 -69.07 -9.28 -32.85
CA ILE A 49 -68.61 -8.27 -33.81
C ILE A 49 -68.92 -6.90 -33.21
N ILE A 50 -67.98 -5.93 -33.17
CA ILE A 50 -68.29 -4.49 -33.21
C ILE A 50 -67.16 -3.72 -33.92
N GLU A 51 -67.61 -2.77 -34.74
CA GLU A 51 -66.97 -1.89 -35.72
C GLU A 51 -66.04 -0.81 -35.14
N GLU A 52 -65.20 -0.27 -36.03
CA GLU A 52 -64.47 1.00 -35.88
C GLU A 52 -65.44 2.18 -35.68
N ASN A 53 -65.06 3.15 -34.84
CA ASN A 53 -65.27 4.57 -35.12
C ASN A 53 -64.39 5.48 -34.23
N ASP A 54 -64.05 6.60 -34.86
CA ASP A 54 -63.16 7.70 -34.49
C ASP A 54 -63.64 8.60 -33.31
N ASP A 55 -62.74 9.52 -32.95
CA ASP A 55 -62.92 10.81 -32.25
C ASP A 55 -62.63 10.94 -30.73
N ASN A 56 -61.46 11.54 -30.45
CA ASN A 56 -61.24 12.88 -29.87
C ASN A 56 -61.86 13.32 -28.51
N ILE A 57 -60.97 13.97 -27.72
CA ILE A 57 -61.17 15.05 -26.70
C ILE A 57 -61.06 14.71 -25.20
N GLU A 58 -59.97 15.26 -24.64
CA GLU A 58 -59.68 15.87 -23.33
C GLU A 58 -60.43 15.55 -22.02
N LYS A 59 -59.57 15.46 -20.98
CA LYS A 59 -59.65 16.01 -19.61
C LYS A 59 -60.33 15.20 -18.50
N SER A 60 -59.45 14.90 -17.54
CA SER A 60 -59.65 14.83 -16.09
C SER A 60 -60.50 13.67 -15.55
N VAL A 61 -59.91 12.93 -14.61
CA VAL A 61 -60.29 12.94 -13.20
C VAL A 61 -59.61 11.73 -12.52
N PHE A 62 -58.90 12.01 -11.44
CA PHE A 62 -58.51 11.02 -10.44
C PHE A 62 -59.74 10.25 -9.95
N ILE A 63 -59.77 8.93 -10.15
CA ILE A 63 -60.59 8.03 -9.33
C ILE A 63 -59.73 6.85 -8.91
N ASN A 64 -59.46 6.81 -7.60
CA ASN A 64 -59.08 5.61 -6.86
C ASN A 64 -59.98 4.45 -7.24
N ASN A 65 -59.41 3.41 -7.84
CA ASN A 65 -59.97 2.07 -7.78
C ASN A 65 -58.88 1.09 -7.35
N SER A 66 -58.88 0.83 -6.04
CA SER A 66 -58.31 -0.36 -5.44
C SER A 66 -58.93 -1.60 -6.07
N LYS A 67 -58.29 -2.16 -7.08
CA LYS A 67 -58.38 -3.59 -7.40
C LYS A 67 -56.98 -4.15 -7.29
N LYS A 68 -56.82 -5.12 -6.40
CA LYS A 68 -55.64 -5.98 -6.27
C LYS A 68 -55.30 -6.52 -7.66
N ILE A 69 -54.36 -5.87 -8.34
CA ILE A 69 -53.63 -6.48 -9.42
C ILE A 69 -52.57 -7.32 -8.70
N ASN A 70 -52.73 -8.64 -8.75
CA ASN A 70 -51.63 -9.54 -8.49
C ASN A 70 -50.56 -9.16 -9.52
N THR A 71 -49.57 -8.39 -9.11
CA THR A 71 -48.31 -8.27 -9.84
C THR A 71 -47.71 -9.66 -9.82
N THR A 72 -47.97 -10.45 -10.86
CA THR A 72 -46.99 -11.42 -11.31
C THR A 72 -45.68 -10.64 -11.38
N PRO A 73 -44.63 -11.00 -10.61
CA PRO A 73 -43.34 -10.40 -10.84
C PRO A 73 -43.04 -10.69 -12.30
N VAL A 74 -42.82 -9.64 -13.07
CA VAL A 74 -42.11 -9.77 -14.33
C VAL A 74 -40.85 -10.52 -13.94
N ASP A 75 -40.68 -11.75 -14.43
CA ASP A 75 -39.41 -12.45 -14.28
C ASP A 75 -38.36 -11.48 -14.80
N GLU A 76 -37.55 -10.97 -13.87
CA GLU A 76 -36.29 -10.32 -14.16
C GLU A 76 -35.48 -11.34 -14.94
N GLY A 77 -35.64 -11.32 -16.26
CA GLY A 77 -34.91 -12.17 -17.18
C GLY A 77 -33.44 -11.97 -16.87
N ASP A 78 -32.85 -13.00 -16.28
CA ASP A 78 -31.44 -13.14 -15.94
C ASP A 78 -30.71 -11.80 -15.79
N PHE A 79 -30.96 -11.12 -14.66
CA PHE A 79 -29.90 -10.27 -14.12
C PHE A 79 -28.69 -11.19 -14.00
N LEU A 80 -27.74 -11.02 -14.92
CA LEU A 80 -26.46 -11.71 -14.95
C LEU A 80 -26.00 -11.85 -13.50
N ASN A 81 -26.06 -13.08 -12.98
CA ASN A 81 -25.31 -13.46 -11.80
C ASN A 81 -23.85 -13.26 -12.19
N LEU A 82 -23.38 -12.02 -12.07
CA LEU A 82 -21.99 -11.62 -12.10
C LEU A 82 -21.35 -12.49 -11.03
N GLU A 83 -20.73 -13.60 -11.46
CA GLU A 83 -20.01 -14.51 -10.59
C GLU A 83 -19.18 -13.65 -9.65
N GLU A 84 -19.48 -13.69 -8.35
CA GLU A 84 -18.72 -12.93 -7.37
C GLU A 84 -17.26 -13.31 -7.58
N GLU A 85 -16.42 -12.33 -7.91
CA GLU A 85 -14.98 -12.56 -8.07
C GLU A 85 -14.49 -13.38 -6.87
N THR A 86 -13.99 -14.58 -7.17
CA THR A 86 -13.60 -15.57 -6.17
C THR A 86 -12.13 -15.38 -5.75
N VAL A 87 -11.39 -14.56 -6.50
CA VAL A 87 -9.94 -14.37 -6.37
C VAL A 87 -9.65 -12.89 -6.15
N PHE A 88 -8.84 -12.58 -5.12
CA PHE A 88 -8.44 -11.22 -4.77
C PHE A 88 -6.94 -11.12 -4.62
N GLY A 89 -6.38 -9.98 -5.04
CA GLY A 89 -4.95 -9.70 -4.89
C GLY A 89 -4.40 -8.77 -5.95
N LEU A 90 -3.07 -8.69 -5.99
CA LEU A 90 -2.30 -7.86 -6.89
C LEU A 90 -1.27 -8.69 -7.67
N TYR A 91 -0.58 -9.61 -6.99
CA TYR A 91 0.50 -10.37 -7.59
C TYR A 91 0.00 -11.67 -8.22
N ASP A 92 0.58 -12.00 -9.36
CA ASP A 92 0.47 -13.33 -9.96
C ASP A 92 1.15 -14.36 -9.03
N PRO A 93 0.46 -15.43 -8.61
CA PRO A 93 1.01 -16.45 -7.73
C PRO A 93 2.27 -17.10 -8.31
N GLN A 94 2.28 -17.37 -9.62
CA GLN A 94 3.39 -18.06 -10.26
C GLN A 94 4.69 -17.25 -10.18
N LYS A 95 4.60 -15.91 -10.23
CA LYS A 95 5.78 -15.02 -10.11
C LYS A 95 6.50 -15.11 -8.77
N ASN A 96 5.85 -15.65 -7.74
CA ASN A 96 6.43 -15.84 -6.41
C ASN A 96 6.44 -17.32 -5.98
N ASN A 97 6.30 -18.25 -6.93
CA ASN A 97 6.21 -19.69 -6.64
C ASN A 97 5.07 -20.04 -5.66
N LEU A 98 3.94 -19.34 -5.76
CA LEU A 98 2.76 -19.55 -4.94
C LEU A 98 1.63 -20.19 -5.76
N SER A 99 0.75 -20.91 -5.07
CA SER A 99 -0.50 -21.41 -5.62
C SER A 99 -1.65 -20.45 -5.33
N ILE A 100 -2.64 -20.42 -6.22
CA ILE A 100 -3.91 -19.72 -6.00
C ILE A 100 -4.65 -20.25 -4.76
N ASP A 101 -4.40 -21.50 -4.37
CA ASP A 101 -5.00 -22.19 -3.21
C ASP A 101 -4.22 -21.97 -1.90
N MET A 102 -3.24 -21.07 -1.86
CA MET A 102 -2.34 -20.89 -0.71
C MET A 102 -3.04 -20.61 0.64
N TRP A 103 -4.29 -20.15 0.61
CA TRP A 103 -5.12 -19.90 1.79
C TRP A 103 -6.27 -20.89 1.98
N THR A 104 -6.65 -21.66 0.96
CA THR A 104 -7.86 -22.49 0.94
C THR A 104 -7.99 -23.37 2.19
N TYR A 105 -6.88 -23.99 2.61
CA TYR A 105 -6.85 -24.90 3.76
C TYR A 105 -6.56 -24.24 5.10
N SER A 106 -6.22 -22.94 5.10
CA SER A 106 -5.75 -22.20 6.28
C SER A 106 -6.88 -21.92 7.28
N ASP A 107 -6.57 -22.01 8.56
CA ASP A 107 -7.50 -21.66 9.63
C ASP A 107 -7.54 -20.15 9.89
N GLY A 108 -8.71 -19.55 9.66
CA GLY A 108 -9.01 -18.15 9.90
C GLY A 108 -8.71 -17.62 11.30
N LYS A 109 -8.86 -18.46 12.34
CA LYS A 109 -8.50 -18.07 13.73
C LYS A 109 -7.00 -17.89 13.88
N LYS A 110 -6.20 -18.76 13.25
CA LYS A 110 -4.73 -18.64 13.26
C LYS A 110 -4.28 -17.41 12.46
N ILE A 111 -4.86 -17.20 11.28
CA ILE A 111 -4.61 -16.00 10.46
C ILE A 111 -4.85 -14.73 11.28
N SER A 112 -6.02 -14.62 11.91
CA SER A 112 -6.40 -13.46 12.72
C SER A 112 -5.42 -13.22 13.88
N LYS A 113 -5.02 -14.28 14.58
CA LYS A 113 -4.04 -14.18 15.69
C LYS A 113 -2.70 -13.63 15.21
N ILE A 114 -2.14 -14.21 14.15
CA ILE A 114 -0.82 -13.81 13.63
C ILE A 114 -0.89 -12.40 13.05
N MET A 115 -1.93 -12.07 12.28
CA MET A 115 -2.09 -10.73 11.74
C MET A 115 -2.22 -9.65 12.83
N ASN A 116 -2.90 -9.96 13.94
CA ASN A 116 -2.98 -9.05 15.07
C ASN A 116 -1.63 -8.84 15.77
N ASN A 117 -0.76 -9.86 15.80
CA ASN A 117 0.60 -9.71 16.31
C ASN A 117 1.46 -8.86 15.36
N ILE A 118 1.45 -9.17 14.07
CA ILE A 118 2.14 -8.40 13.01
C ILE A 118 1.70 -6.93 13.01
N LYS A 119 0.40 -6.65 13.25
CA LYS A 119 -0.14 -5.29 13.37
C LYS A 119 0.50 -4.48 14.51
N LYS A 120 1.04 -5.11 15.55
CA LYS A 120 1.72 -4.41 16.67
C LYS A 120 3.19 -4.11 16.41
N MET A 121 3.80 -4.76 15.42
CA MET A 121 5.22 -4.64 15.11
C MET A 121 5.50 -3.51 14.09
N ASN A 122 6.70 -2.92 14.19
CA ASN A 122 7.28 -2.04 13.17
C ASN A 122 8.12 -2.84 12.18
N LEU A 123 7.44 -3.56 11.28
CA LEU A 123 8.07 -4.47 10.34
C LEU A 123 9.23 -3.85 9.56
N SER A 124 10.34 -4.60 9.45
CA SER A 124 11.46 -4.25 8.59
C SER A 124 11.03 -4.21 7.12
N LYS A 125 11.80 -3.53 6.26
CA LYS A 125 11.51 -3.50 4.81
C LYS A 125 11.41 -4.91 4.21
N ASP A 126 12.18 -5.85 4.72
CA ASP A 126 12.16 -7.23 4.24
C ASP A 126 10.90 -7.96 4.68
N SER A 127 10.52 -7.85 5.96
CA SER A 127 9.26 -8.40 6.48
C SER A 127 8.04 -7.83 5.76
N LYS A 128 8.03 -6.52 5.47
CA LYS A 128 6.98 -5.87 4.67
C LYS A 128 6.85 -6.48 3.29
N ASN A 129 7.98 -6.78 2.63
CA ASN A 129 7.98 -7.38 1.30
C ASN A 129 7.42 -8.81 1.33
N ILE A 130 7.82 -9.61 2.32
CA ILE A 130 7.29 -10.97 2.50
C ILE A 130 5.79 -10.92 2.79
N LEU A 131 5.36 -10.01 3.67
CA LEU A 131 3.96 -9.83 3.99
C LEU A 131 3.15 -9.42 2.75
N ASN A 132 3.64 -8.46 1.97
CA ASN A 132 3.02 -8.07 0.70
C ASN A 132 2.86 -9.26 -0.25
N ILE A 133 3.89 -10.11 -0.38
CA ILE A 133 3.80 -11.34 -1.19
C ILE A 133 2.72 -12.27 -0.62
N ALA A 134 2.69 -12.47 0.70
CA ALA A 134 1.74 -13.39 1.32
C ALA A 134 0.29 -12.96 1.12
N ILE A 135 -0.06 -11.72 1.49
CA ILE A 135 -1.47 -11.29 1.56
C ILE A 135 -1.97 -10.59 0.30
N LEU A 136 -1.10 -10.12 -0.60
CA LEU A 136 -1.51 -9.45 -1.83
C LEU A 136 -1.30 -10.31 -3.07
N THR A 137 -1.01 -11.61 -2.94
CA THR A 137 -1.00 -12.53 -4.08
C THR A 137 -2.43 -12.99 -4.40
N ASN A 138 -2.78 -13.02 -5.69
CA ASN A 138 -4.08 -13.44 -6.18
C ASN A 138 -4.40 -14.84 -5.69
N SER A 139 -5.39 -14.98 -4.82
CA SER A 139 -5.70 -16.26 -4.19
C SER A 139 -7.17 -16.40 -3.83
N TYR A 140 -7.61 -17.64 -3.69
CA TYR A 140 -8.89 -17.94 -3.06
C TYR A 140 -8.82 -17.63 -1.57
N PRO A 141 -9.87 -17.03 -0.98
CA PRO A 141 -9.89 -16.75 0.45
C PRO A 141 -9.92 -18.05 1.27
N PRO A 142 -9.45 -18.01 2.53
CA PRO A 142 -9.59 -19.13 3.45
C PRO A 142 -11.05 -19.50 3.68
N GLN A 143 -11.34 -20.81 3.71
CA GLN A 143 -12.71 -21.33 3.85
C GLN A 143 -13.07 -21.70 5.30
N LYS A 144 -12.09 -21.76 6.21
CA LYS A 144 -12.27 -22.24 7.58
C LYS A 144 -12.21 -21.10 8.59
N ASN A 145 -13.25 -20.97 9.43
CA ASN A 145 -13.29 -20.06 10.60
C ASN A 145 -13.03 -18.56 10.33
N ILE A 146 -13.26 -18.07 9.11
CA ILE A 146 -13.18 -16.65 8.76
C ILE A 146 -14.06 -16.37 7.54
N THR A 147 -14.65 -15.18 7.47
CA THR A 147 -15.41 -14.74 6.30
C THR A 147 -14.49 -14.14 5.24
N LYS A 148 -14.96 -14.09 3.99
CA LYS A 148 -14.25 -13.42 2.90
C LYS A 148 -13.98 -11.95 3.25
N GLU A 149 -14.99 -11.27 3.77
CA GLU A 149 -14.96 -9.85 4.14
C GLU A 149 -13.93 -9.60 5.24
N ASP A 150 -13.91 -10.45 6.27
CA ASP A 150 -12.92 -10.37 7.36
C ASP A 150 -11.50 -10.55 6.82
N PHE A 151 -11.29 -11.48 5.90
CA PHE A 151 -9.97 -11.70 5.29
C PHE A 151 -9.51 -10.48 4.47
N LEU A 152 -10.38 -9.92 3.62
CA LEU A 152 -10.09 -8.70 2.84
C LEU A 152 -9.85 -7.48 3.75
N SER A 153 -10.49 -7.43 4.91
CA SER A 153 -10.26 -6.37 5.90
C SER A 153 -8.81 -6.35 6.39
N PHE A 154 -8.14 -7.51 6.50
CA PHE A 154 -6.72 -7.58 6.86
C PHE A 154 -5.83 -6.98 5.77
N GLN A 155 -6.11 -7.26 4.50
CA GLN A 155 -5.39 -6.68 3.36
C GLN A 155 -5.54 -5.16 3.34
N SER A 156 -6.78 -4.65 3.45
CA SER A 156 -7.05 -3.21 3.49
C SER A 156 -6.40 -2.53 4.69
N SER A 157 -6.53 -3.12 5.89
CA SER A 157 -5.87 -2.61 7.10
C SER A 157 -4.34 -2.54 6.94
N TRP A 158 -3.75 -3.57 6.33
CA TRP A 158 -2.33 -3.61 6.06
C TRP A 158 -1.89 -2.53 5.08
N LEU A 159 -2.59 -2.40 3.96
CA LEU A 159 -2.29 -1.41 2.92
C LEU A 159 -2.34 0.01 3.49
N ILE A 160 -3.37 0.31 4.29
CA ILE A 160 -3.50 1.60 5.01
C ILE A 160 -2.33 1.81 5.99
N LYS A 161 -1.97 0.78 6.78
CA LYS A 161 -0.84 0.86 7.71
C LYS A 161 0.50 1.05 6.97
N ASN A 162 0.68 0.39 5.83
CA ASN A 162 1.90 0.48 5.03
C ASN A 162 2.04 1.84 4.33
N ASN A 163 0.92 2.53 4.07
CA ASN A 163 0.84 3.89 3.52
C ASN A 163 1.65 4.06 2.22
N ASP A 164 1.63 3.04 1.37
CA ASP A 164 2.20 3.09 0.01
C ASP A 164 1.06 3.36 -0.97
N LEU A 165 0.83 4.63 -1.30
CA LEU A 165 -0.29 5.05 -2.17
C LEU A 165 -0.23 4.44 -3.58
N GLU A 166 0.96 4.14 -4.09
CA GLU A 166 1.10 3.52 -5.42
C GLU A 166 0.71 2.03 -5.37
N LEU A 167 1.08 1.34 -4.29
CA LEU A 167 0.62 -0.03 -4.06
C LEU A 167 -0.89 -0.09 -3.88
N ILE A 168 -1.46 0.85 -3.11
CA ILE A 168 -2.91 0.98 -2.92
C ILE A 168 -3.62 1.23 -4.25
N LYS A 169 -3.13 2.17 -5.06
CA LYS A 169 -3.69 2.44 -6.40
C LYS A 169 -3.74 1.17 -7.23
N LYS A 170 -2.62 0.46 -7.37
CA LYS A 170 -2.55 -0.78 -8.14
C LYS A 170 -3.51 -1.85 -7.62
N TYR A 171 -3.62 -1.97 -6.30
CA TYR A 171 -4.55 -2.91 -5.68
C TYR A 171 -6.01 -2.57 -5.98
N LEU A 172 -6.42 -1.30 -5.87
CA LEU A 172 -7.77 -0.84 -6.17
C LEU A 172 -8.16 -1.08 -7.64
N ILE A 173 -7.25 -0.83 -8.58
CA ILE A 173 -7.48 -1.06 -10.02
C ILE A 173 -7.66 -2.55 -10.32
N ASN A 174 -6.78 -3.39 -9.78
CA ASN A 174 -6.85 -4.84 -10.01
C ASN A 174 -8.11 -5.46 -9.38
N ASN A 175 -8.55 -4.95 -8.23
CA ASN A 175 -9.72 -5.44 -7.48
C ASN A 175 -10.89 -4.44 -7.62
N HIS A 176 -11.32 -4.24 -8.87
CA HIS A 176 -12.29 -3.22 -9.28
C HIS A 176 -13.70 -3.34 -8.65
N THR A 177 -13.98 -4.39 -7.87
CA THR A 177 -15.21 -4.49 -7.05
C THR A 177 -15.09 -3.61 -5.79
N LEU A 178 -15.67 -2.40 -5.84
CA LEU A 178 -15.64 -1.43 -4.74
C LEU A 178 -16.31 -1.91 -3.45
N LYS A 179 -17.25 -2.86 -3.52
CA LYS A 179 -18.05 -3.33 -2.37
C LYS A 179 -17.18 -3.69 -1.16
N ASN A 180 -15.98 -4.23 -1.38
CA ASN A 180 -15.04 -4.64 -0.33
C ASN A 180 -13.84 -3.69 -0.15
N ASN A 181 -13.78 -2.61 -0.94
CA ASN A 181 -12.64 -1.70 -1.01
C ASN A 181 -12.99 -0.24 -0.63
N ILE A 182 -14.21 0.04 -0.15
CA ILE A 182 -14.69 1.39 0.22
C ILE A 182 -13.71 2.11 1.15
N LEU A 183 -13.31 1.46 2.25
CA LEU A 183 -12.39 2.04 3.23
C LEU A 183 -11.03 2.40 2.61
N LEU A 184 -10.53 1.54 1.72
CA LEU A 184 -9.25 1.72 1.06
C LEU A 184 -9.30 2.82 -0.02
N ALA A 185 -10.40 2.87 -0.78
CA ALA A 185 -10.66 3.92 -1.76
C ALA A 185 -10.82 5.29 -1.08
N ARG A 186 -11.60 5.37 0.01
CA ARG A 186 -11.74 6.58 0.84
C ARG A 186 -10.39 7.05 1.35
N TYR A 187 -9.61 6.14 1.93
CA TYR A 187 -8.26 6.46 2.37
C TYR A 187 -7.37 6.98 1.24
N PHE A 188 -7.43 6.36 0.06
CA PHE A 188 -6.64 6.78 -1.10
C PHE A 188 -7.00 8.21 -1.56
N VAL A 189 -8.29 8.49 -1.78
CA VAL A 189 -8.73 9.81 -2.25
C VAL A 189 -8.44 10.89 -1.21
N ASP A 190 -8.64 10.61 0.07
CA ASP A 190 -8.33 11.55 1.16
C ASP A 190 -6.83 11.86 1.25
N GLN A 191 -5.97 10.86 1.08
CA GLN A 191 -4.53 11.06 1.10
C GLN A 191 -4.02 11.83 -0.12
N LYS A 192 -4.67 11.68 -1.29
CA LYS A 192 -4.34 12.46 -2.49
C LYS A 192 -4.86 13.88 -2.38
N LEU A 193 -6.11 14.06 -1.94
CA LEU A 193 -6.74 15.36 -1.73
C LEU A 193 -5.98 16.19 -0.68
N SER A 194 -5.57 15.58 0.44
CA SER A 194 -4.80 16.26 1.49
C SER A 194 -3.41 16.72 1.05
N ARG A 195 -2.97 16.35 -0.15
CA ARG A 195 -1.73 16.80 -0.79
C ARG A 195 -1.99 17.63 -2.04
N THR A 196 -3.18 18.22 -2.14
CA THR A 196 -3.67 19.02 -3.28
C THR A 196 -3.57 18.32 -4.65
N LYS A 197 -3.56 16.98 -4.66
CA LYS A 197 -3.51 16.15 -5.87
C LYS A 197 -4.91 15.67 -6.25
N LEU A 198 -5.82 16.61 -6.52
CA LEU A 198 -7.21 16.31 -6.87
C LEU A 198 -7.30 15.45 -8.13
N ASP A 199 -6.56 15.78 -9.20
CA ASP A 199 -6.56 15.01 -10.45
C ASP A 199 -6.17 13.55 -10.24
N GLU A 200 -5.17 13.28 -9.39
CA GLU A 200 -4.77 11.91 -9.07
C GLU A 200 -5.83 11.17 -8.24
N ALA A 201 -6.56 11.89 -7.39
CA ALA A 201 -7.69 11.34 -6.65
C ALA A 201 -8.84 10.99 -7.58
N CYS A 202 -9.18 11.88 -8.52
CA CYS A 202 -10.30 11.70 -9.45
C CYS A 202 -10.09 10.58 -10.47
N ARG A 203 -8.87 10.40 -10.97
CA ARG A 203 -8.51 9.33 -11.92
C ARG A 203 -8.88 7.92 -11.45
N ILE A 204 -8.93 7.68 -10.14
CA ILE A 204 -9.26 6.35 -9.62
C ILE A 204 -10.69 5.94 -10.00
N PHE A 205 -11.61 6.89 -10.11
CA PHE A 205 -13.01 6.61 -10.45
C PHE A 205 -13.20 6.28 -11.94
N GLU A 206 -12.34 6.80 -12.81
CA GLU A 206 -12.33 6.42 -14.23
C GLU A 206 -11.83 4.97 -14.43
N GLU A 207 -10.87 4.55 -13.59
CA GLU A 207 -10.25 3.22 -13.69
C GLU A 207 -11.12 2.13 -13.03
N ILE A 208 -11.96 2.47 -12.05
CA ILE A 208 -12.84 1.54 -11.33
C ILE A 208 -14.23 1.52 -11.98
N LYS A 209 -14.43 0.60 -12.93
CA LYS A 209 -15.64 0.50 -13.79
C LYS A 209 -16.95 0.08 -13.12
N LYS A 210 -17.09 0.13 -11.79
CA LYS A 210 -18.27 -0.40 -11.06
C LYS A 210 -18.96 0.68 -10.23
N SER A 211 -20.27 0.54 -10.04
CA SER A 211 -21.12 1.47 -9.27
C SER A 211 -20.57 1.71 -7.86
N ILE A 212 -20.43 2.98 -7.48
CA ILE A 212 -19.99 3.40 -6.15
C ILE A 212 -21.19 3.34 -5.21
N ASN A 213 -21.19 2.38 -4.28
CA ASN A 213 -22.22 2.25 -3.25
C ASN A 213 -21.71 2.77 -1.90
N ASP A 214 -21.25 4.03 -1.87
CA ASP A 214 -20.81 4.73 -0.66
C ASP A 214 -21.08 6.23 -0.81
N SER A 215 -21.81 6.81 0.13
CA SER A 215 -22.22 8.22 0.08
C SER A 215 -21.03 9.17 -0.08
N TYR A 216 -19.94 8.94 0.66
CA TYR A 216 -18.77 9.81 0.61
C TYR A 216 -18.04 9.75 -0.73
N LEU A 217 -17.77 8.54 -1.23
CA LEU A 217 -17.12 8.34 -2.52
C LEU A 217 -18.00 8.82 -3.68
N SER A 218 -19.31 8.70 -3.57
CA SER A 218 -20.24 9.24 -4.56
C SER A 218 -20.21 10.77 -4.59
N LYS A 219 -20.23 11.45 -3.42
CA LYS A 219 -20.00 12.91 -3.34
C LYS A 219 -18.69 13.30 -4.02
N PHE A 220 -17.62 12.57 -3.73
CA PHE A 220 -16.28 12.82 -4.28
C PHE A 220 -16.28 12.66 -5.81
N TYR A 221 -16.90 11.60 -6.32
CA TYR A 221 -17.00 11.33 -7.76
C TYR A 221 -17.80 12.41 -8.49
N ILE A 222 -18.94 12.83 -7.95
CA ILE A 222 -19.73 13.95 -8.48
C ILE A 222 -18.86 15.21 -8.54
N TYR A 223 -18.12 15.52 -7.48
CA TYR A 223 -17.22 16.66 -7.47
C TYR A 223 -16.11 16.56 -8.53
N CYS A 224 -15.55 15.36 -8.75
CA CYS A 224 -14.59 15.11 -9.82
C CYS A 224 -15.18 15.41 -11.21
N LEU A 225 -16.42 15.00 -11.48
CA LEU A 225 -17.11 15.31 -12.73
C LEU A 225 -17.27 16.83 -12.92
N ILE A 226 -17.64 17.56 -11.88
CA ILE A 226 -17.74 19.02 -11.90
C ILE A 226 -16.38 19.66 -12.22
N ASN A 227 -15.31 19.21 -11.55
CA ASN A 227 -13.96 19.69 -11.76
C ASN A 227 -13.47 19.45 -13.20
N ASP A 228 -13.91 18.36 -13.82
CA ASP A 228 -13.64 18.02 -15.22
C ASP A 228 -14.58 18.71 -16.23
N ASN A 229 -15.41 19.67 -15.78
CA ASN A 229 -16.45 20.36 -16.56
C ASN A 229 -17.55 19.45 -17.15
N LYS A 230 -17.74 18.25 -16.60
CA LYS A 230 -18.80 17.29 -16.97
C LYS A 230 -20.06 17.51 -16.12
N LYS A 231 -20.65 18.71 -16.23
CA LYS A 231 -21.76 19.15 -15.36
C LYS A 231 -23.04 18.34 -15.55
N GLU A 232 -23.35 17.95 -16.79
CA GLU A 232 -24.54 17.15 -17.10
C GLU A 232 -24.43 15.74 -16.49
N GLU A 233 -23.26 15.11 -16.60
CA GLU A 233 -22.99 13.83 -15.97
C GLU A 233 -23.00 13.93 -14.44
N ALA A 234 -22.46 15.02 -13.88
CA ALA A 234 -22.50 15.27 -12.44
C ALA A 234 -23.95 15.39 -11.93
N GLN A 235 -24.82 16.11 -12.66
CA GLN A 235 -26.24 16.21 -12.35
C GLN A 235 -26.93 14.86 -12.37
N LEU A 236 -26.70 14.06 -13.43
CA LEU A 236 -27.27 12.72 -13.51
C LEU A 236 -26.84 11.84 -12.33
N GLN A 237 -25.55 11.85 -11.97
CA GLN A 237 -25.06 11.08 -10.82
C GLN A 237 -25.64 11.57 -9.49
N PHE A 238 -25.80 12.88 -9.34
CA PHE A 238 -26.42 13.49 -8.16
C PHE A 238 -27.89 13.05 -8.03
N ASP A 239 -28.67 13.10 -9.11
CA ASP A 239 -30.07 12.67 -9.11
C ASP A 239 -30.21 11.18 -8.75
N LEU A 240 -29.33 10.32 -9.29
CA LEU A 240 -29.31 8.89 -8.94
C LEU A 240 -29.05 8.64 -7.44
N ILE A 241 -28.11 9.37 -6.83
CA ILE A 241 -27.87 9.20 -5.38
C ILE A 241 -29.02 9.78 -4.54
N LYS A 242 -29.71 10.83 -5.02
CA LYS A 242 -30.90 11.38 -4.36
C LYS A 242 -32.06 10.39 -4.39
N GLU A 243 -32.31 9.73 -5.52
CA GLU A 243 -33.31 8.66 -5.63
C GLU A 243 -33.00 7.48 -4.70
N ASN A 244 -31.71 7.19 -4.47
CA ASN A 244 -31.26 6.18 -3.52
C ASN A 244 -31.29 6.63 -2.04
N GLY A 245 -31.87 7.80 -1.73
CA GLY A 245 -32.11 8.26 -0.36
C GLY A 245 -30.99 9.13 0.24
N PHE A 246 -30.14 9.75 -0.58
CA PHE A 246 -29.11 10.68 -0.10
C PHE A 246 -29.71 11.98 0.50
N THR A 247 -29.24 12.34 1.69
CA THR A 247 -29.67 13.53 2.46
C THR A 247 -28.47 14.22 3.09
N ASP A 248 -27.77 15.07 2.34
CA ASP A 248 -26.67 15.90 2.86
C ASP A 248 -26.87 17.35 2.41
N THR A 249 -27.54 18.13 3.26
CA THR A 249 -27.90 19.51 2.95
C THR A 249 -26.71 20.43 2.70
N PHE A 250 -25.52 20.11 3.26
CA PHE A 250 -24.32 20.91 3.03
C PHE A 250 -23.81 20.68 1.60
N PHE A 251 -23.67 19.41 1.21
CA PHE A 251 -23.21 19.07 -0.13
C PHE A 251 -24.20 19.49 -1.22
N GLU A 252 -25.51 19.39 -0.98
CA GLU A 252 -26.54 19.80 -1.94
C GLU A 252 -26.43 21.29 -2.32
N LYS A 253 -26.28 22.19 -1.33
CA LYS A 253 -26.09 23.62 -1.57
C LYS A 253 -24.80 23.90 -2.35
N ILE A 254 -23.71 23.29 -1.92
CA ILE A 254 -22.41 23.40 -2.60
C ILE A 254 -22.52 22.93 -4.05
N PHE A 255 -23.20 21.80 -4.28
CA PHE A 255 -23.42 21.24 -5.60
C PHE A 255 -24.16 22.22 -6.51
N PHE A 256 -25.31 22.75 -6.06
CA PHE A 256 -26.10 23.71 -6.85
C PHE A 256 -25.33 25.00 -7.19
N TYR A 257 -24.55 25.51 -6.24
CA TYR A 257 -23.65 26.64 -6.50
C TYR A 257 -22.58 26.30 -7.54
N LEU A 258 -21.90 25.15 -7.42
CA LEU A 258 -20.83 24.75 -8.33
C LEU A 258 -21.29 24.51 -9.78
N ILE A 259 -22.52 23.99 -9.97
CA ILE A 259 -23.08 23.83 -11.31
C ILE A 259 -23.63 25.14 -11.89
N GLY A 260 -23.98 26.11 -11.03
CA GLY A 260 -24.44 27.46 -11.40
C GLY A 260 -25.95 27.66 -11.34
N TYR A 261 -26.65 26.91 -10.49
CA TYR A 261 -28.08 27.14 -10.20
C TYR A 261 -28.30 28.12 -9.05
N GLU A 262 -27.30 28.28 -8.17
CA GLU A 262 -27.31 29.28 -7.10
C GLU A 262 -26.13 30.25 -7.30
N ASP A 263 -26.41 31.54 -7.17
CA ASP A 263 -25.39 32.61 -7.31
C ASP A 263 -24.67 32.93 -6.00
N GLU A 264 -25.27 32.57 -4.86
CA GLU A 264 -24.76 32.87 -3.53
C GLU A 264 -24.58 31.58 -2.72
N ILE A 265 -23.51 31.54 -1.92
CA ILE A 265 -23.26 30.43 -1.00
C ILE A 265 -22.88 30.94 0.39
N ASN A 266 -23.40 30.27 1.41
CA ASN A 266 -23.00 30.54 2.79
C ASN A 266 -21.50 30.25 2.98
N SER A 267 -20.82 31.14 3.69
CA SER A 267 -19.40 31.03 4.03
C SER A 267 -19.08 30.00 5.12
N GLU A 268 -19.95 28.99 5.32
CA GLU A 268 -19.79 27.99 6.37
C GLU A 268 -18.67 27.01 6.02
N ILE A 269 -17.74 26.83 6.98
CA ILE A 269 -16.63 25.88 6.86
C ILE A 269 -17.04 24.58 7.55
N SER A 270 -17.10 23.48 6.80
CA SER A 270 -17.28 22.14 7.37
C SER A 270 -15.94 21.44 7.54
N GLU A 271 -15.73 20.84 8.72
CA GLU A 271 -14.60 19.93 9.02
C GLU A 271 -15.05 18.45 9.08
N ASP A 272 -16.30 18.14 8.70
CA ASP A 272 -16.89 16.79 8.85
C ASP A 272 -16.14 15.74 8.00
N SER A 273 -15.64 16.16 6.85
CA SER A 273 -14.77 15.36 6.01
C SER A 273 -13.75 16.24 5.27
N LEU A 274 -12.71 15.60 4.74
CA LEU A 274 -11.70 16.34 3.97
C LEU A 274 -12.29 16.90 2.66
N LEU A 275 -13.20 16.16 2.02
CA LEU A 275 -13.93 16.67 0.86
C LEU A 275 -14.77 17.89 1.23
N ASP A 276 -15.54 17.84 2.31
CA ASP A 276 -16.39 18.97 2.72
C ASP A 276 -15.53 20.20 3.06
N PHE A 277 -14.39 20.01 3.73
CA PHE A 277 -13.41 21.07 3.97
C PHE A 277 -12.83 21.66 2.68
N HIS A 278 -12.47 20.78 1.73
CA HIS A 278 -12.00 21.20 0.42
C HIS A 278 -13.06 22.02 -0.31
N LEU A 279 -14.31 21.57 -0.31
CA LEU A 279 -15.43 22.27 -0.92
C LEU A 279 -15.65 23.65 -0.29
N SER A 280 -15.65 23.76 1.04
CA SER A 280 -15.69 25.05 1.74
C SER A 280 -14.56 25.98 1.31
N HIS A 281 -13.33 25.48 1.13
CA HIS A 281 -12.21 26.28 0.62
C HIS A 281 -12.43 26.73 -0.83
N ARG A 282 -13.03 25.89 -1.68
CA ARG A 282 -13.23 26.20 -3.10
C ARG A 282 -14.39 27.16 -3.36
N THR A 283 -15.41 27.15 -2.51
CA THR A 283 -16.61 27.97 -2.70
C THR A 283 -16.59 29.29 -1.92
N ASN A 284 -15.79 29.40 -0.85
CA ASN A 284 -15.69 30.61 -0.05
C ASN A 284 -14.54 31.53 -0.52
N LEU A 285 -14.88 32.72 -1.02
CA LEU A 285 -13.91 33.74 -1.47
C LEU A 285 -13.05 34.32 -0.33
N GLU A 286 -13.56 34.36 0.90
CA GLU A 286 -12.87 34.89 2.07
C GLU A 286 -12.41 33.78 3.03
N PHE A 287 -12.01 32.63 2.49
CA PHE A 287 -11.65 31.47 3.29
C PHE A 287 -10.53 31.79 4.31
N LYS A 288 -10.87 31.70 5.60
CA LYS A 288 -9.94 31.81 6.72
C LYS A 288 -10.22 30.70 7.71
N PHE A 289 -9.17 29.93 8.01
CA PHE A 289 -9.28 28.82 8.94
C PHE A 289 -8.07 28.79 9.88
N ILE A 290 -8.34 28.74 11.18
CA ILE A 290 -7.30 28.64 12.21
C ILE A 290 -7.38 27.22 12.78
N PRO A 291 -6.40 26.36 12.49
CA PRO A 291 -6.40 24.98 12.98
C PRO A 291 -6.30 24.90 14.49
N LYS A 292 -6.95 23.90 15.06
CA LYS A 292 -6.92 23.59 16.50
C LYS A 292 -6.22 22.27 16.76
N ASN A 293 -5.94 21.98 18.03
CA ASN A 293 -5.39 20.69 18.44
C ASN A 293 -6.31 19.49 18.08
N SER A 294 -7.61 19.74 17.91
CA SER A 294 -8.62 18.76 17.48
C SER A 294 -8.72 18.59 15.96
N THR A 295 -8.16 19.51 15.17
CA THR A 295 -8.22 19.44 13.70
C THR A 295 -7.52 18.19 13.19
N SER A 296 -8.14 17.50 12.23
CA SER A 296 -7.63 16.23 11.73
C SER A 296 -6.28 16.39 11.01
N ASN A 297 -5.43 15.36 11.08
CA ASN A 297 -4.13 15.37 10.39
C ASN A 297 -4.27 15.51 8.86
N LEU A 298 -5.39 15.08 8.28
CA LEU A 298 -5.66 15.24 6.85
C LEU A 298 -5.90 16.71 6.49
N VAL A 299 -6.69 17.42 7.30
CA VAL A 299 -6.93 18.87 7.13
C VAL A 299 -5.63 19.64 7.33
N TRP A 300 -4.80 19.27 8.31
CA TRP A 300 -3.47 19.87 8.50
C TRP A 300 -2.57 19.74 7.25
N LYS A 301 -2.49 18.53 6.69
CA LYS A 301 -1.73 18.30 5.45
C LYS A 301 -2.30 19.09 4.28
N TYR A 302 -3.62 19.17 4.18
CA TYR A 302 -4.30 19.93 3.14
C TYR A 302 -3.97 21.42 3.23
N LEU A 303 -4.04 22.01 4.42
CA LEU A 303 -3.68 23.40 4.65
C LEU A 303 -2.21 23.67 4.30
N SER A 304 -1.31 22.78 4.72
CA SER A 304 0.11 22.86 4.40
C SER A 304 0.35 22.83 2.88
N SER A 305 -0.20 21.83 2.19
CA SER A 305 -0.04 21.66 0.74
C SER A 305 -0.77 22.71 -0.11
N SER A 306 -1.77 23.39 0.47
CA SER A 306 -2.50 24.50 -0.15
C SER A 306 -1.92 25.88 0.21
N ASN A 307 -0.84 25.95 1.00
CA ASN A 307 -0.29 27.20 1.54
C ASN A 307 -1.30 28.07 2.31
N LEU A 308 -2.22 27.42 3.04
CA LEU A 308 -3.26 28.07 3.85
C LEU A 308 -2.87 28.20 5.33
N LEU A 309 -1.70 27.68 5.71
CA LEU A 309 -1.18 27.79 7.06
C LEU A 309 -0.63 29.20 7.33
N GLU A 310 -0.82 29.67 8.56
CA GLU A 310 -0.29 30.95 8.99
C GLU A 310 1.24 30.95 9.01
N ASN A 311 1.84 32.05 8.55
CA ASN A 311 3.29 32.18 8.58
C ASN A 311 3.82 32.22 10.02
N VAL A 312 4.82 31.40 10.32
CA VAL A 312 5.44 31.33 11.66
C VAL A 312 5.98 32.67 12.17
N ASN A 313 6.27 33.63 11.30
CA ASN A 313 6.71 34.98 11.68
C ASN A 313 5.60 35.83 12.28
N ASN A 314 4.33 35.54 11.96
CA ASN A 314 3.16 36.30 12.43
C ASN A 314 2.61 35.74 13.74
N ILE A 315 3.15 34.63 14.23
CA ILE A 315 2.70 33.96 15.44
C ILE A 315 3.08 34.80 16.66
N ASP A 316 2.10 35.05 17.51
CA ASP A 316 2.30 35.65 18.82
C ASP A 316 3.03 34.66 19.75
N LEU A 317 4.11 35.11 20.37
CA LEU A 317 4.92 34.27 21.26
C LEU A 317 4.30 34.14 22.67
N GLU A 318 3.34 35.00 23.01
CA GLU A 318 2.58 34.91 24.25
C GLU A 318 1.53 33.79 24.19
N ASP A 319 1.08 33.44 22.98
CA ASP A 319 0.13 32.35 22.73
C ASP A 319 0.85 30.98 22.74
N GLN A 320 1.02 30.43 23.94
CA GLN A 320 1.67 29.14 24.16
C GLN A 320 0.94 27.98 23.46
N ASP A 321 -0.40 28.05 23.37
CA ASP A 321 -1.20 27.01 22.72
C ASP A 321 -0.92 26.99 21.22
N LYS A 322 -0.86 28.16 20.59
CA LYS A 322 -0.52 28.30 19.17
C LYS A 322 0.89 27.79 18.87
N ILE A 323 1.87 28.10 19.72
CA ILE A 323 3.25 27.60 19.55
C ILE A 323 3.28 26.07 19.67
N PHE A 324 2.59 25.50 20.66
CA PHE A 324 2.50 24.05 20.83
C PHE A 324 1.81 23.38 19.63
N THR A 325 0.79 24.00 19.06
CA THR A 325 0.15 23.54 17.83
C THR A 325 1.14 23.50 16.66
N ILE A 326 2.02 24.50 16.50
CA ILE A 326 3.09 24.49 15.48
C ILE A 326 4.12 23.39 15.73
N GLU A 327 4.56 23.18 16.97
CA GLU A 327 5.48 22.10 17.33
C GLU A 327 4.90 20.74 16.91
N LYS A 328 3.62 20.51 17.24
CA LYS A 328 2.89 19.29 16.87
C LYS A 328 2.74 19.15 15.36
N ALA A 329 2.38 20.22 14.66
CA ALA A 329 2.26 20.24 13.21
C ALA A 329 3.61 20.01 12.51
N THR A 330 4.71 20.50 13.08
CA THR A 330 6.09 20.24 12.60
C THR A 330 6.46 18.77 12.80
N SER A 331 6.11 18.15 13.93
CA SER A 331 6.31 16.71 14.16
C SER A 331 5.55 15.84 13.14
N GLN A 332 4.41 16.34 12.67
CA GLN A 332 3.62 15.72 11.60
C GLN A 332 4.09 16.08 10.18
N LYS A 333 5.14 16.91 10.05
CA LYS A 333 5.72 17.41 8.81
C LYS A 333 4.81 18.35 8.00
N ASN A 334 3.87 19.02 8.67
CA ASN A 334 3.02 20.04 8.07
C ASN A 334 3.70 21.42 8.07
N TYR A 335 4.65 21.64 8.99
CA TYR A 335 5.68 22.68 8.90
C TYR A 335 7.05 22.02 8.79
N THR A 336 8.01 22.74 8.23
CA THR A 336 9.41 22.33 8.22
C THR A 336 10.05 22.54 9.59
N GLU A 337 11.02 21.69 9.95
CA GLU A 337 11.82 21.93 11.16
C GLU A 337 12.49 23.31 11.15
N LYS A 338 12.88 23.79 9.96
CA LYS A 338 13.47 25.12 9.79
C LYS A 338 12.52 26.22 10.29
N GLU A 339 11.25 26.18 9.88
CA GLU A 339 10.24 27.16 10.30
C GLU A 339 10.03 27.13 11.82
N LEU A 340 9.93 25.95 12.43
CA LEU A 340 9.84 25.82 13.88
C LEU A 340 11.07 26.41 14.59
N PHE A 341 12.27 26.13 14.09
CA PHE A 341 13.48 26.64 14.70
C PHE A 341 13.70 28.13 14.43
N ASP A 342 13.16 28.68 13.35
CA ASP A 342 13.12 30.12 13.11
C ASP A 342 12.14 30.80 14.08
N LEU A 343 11.00 30.17 14.40
CA LEU A 343 10.12 30.59 15.49
C LEU A 343 10.85 30.60 16.85
N TYR A 344 11.60 29.55 17.18
CA TYR A 344 12.37 29.50 18.43
C TYR A 344 13.44 30.59 18.55
N LYS A 345 14.00 31.08 17.43
CA LYS A 345 14.97 32.19 17.47
C LYS A 345 14.33 33.53 17.82
N ARG A 346 13.01 33.67 17.69
CA ARG A 346 12.28 34.91 18.02
C ARG A 346 12.12 35.10 19.53
N PHE A 347 12.23 34.03 20.32
CA PHE A 347 12.22 34.13 21.78
C PHE A 347 13.43 34.91 22.28
N THR A 348 13.19 35.85 23.19
CA THR A 348 14.23 36.66 23.82
C THR A 348 14.58 36.09 25.20
N PHE A 349 15.85 35.75 25.40
CA PHE A 349 16.38 35.29 26.68
C PHE A 349 17.47 36.22 27.19
N ASN A 350 17.59 36.36 28.50
CA ASN A 350 18.67 37.14 29.09
C ASN A 350 20.01 36.38 29.03
N ILE A 351 21.12 37.11 29.20
CA ILE A 351 22.47 36.53 29.09
C ILE A 351 22.69 35.44 30.15
N ASP A 352 22.21 35.65 31.37
CA ASP A 352 22.36 34.67 32.45
C ASP A 352 21.67 33.34 32.14
N GLN A 353 20.50 33.39 31.49
CA GLN A 353 19.77 32.21 31.02
C GLN A 353 20.53 31.47 29.91
N LEU A 354 21.14 32.21 28.97
CA LEU A 354 21.93 31.64 27.87
C LEU A 354 23.28 31.06 28.35
N LEU A 355 23.86 31.60 29.43
CA LEU A 355 25.05 31.04 30.06
C LEU A 355 24.73 29.81 30.93
N ASN A 356 23.55 29.79 31.57
CA ASN A 356 23.14 28.74 32.51
C ASN A 356 21.97 27.88 32.01
N VAL A 357 21.93 27.58 30.71
CA VAL A 357 20.82 26.87 30.02
C VAL A 357 20.29 25.69 30.82
N LYS A 358 21.17 24.79 31.30
CA LYS A 358 20.80 23.55 32.02
C LYS A 358 19.99 23.75 33.30
N GLN A 359 20.14 24.91 33.94
CA GLN A 359 19.37 25.27 35.13
C GLN A 359 18.14 26.09 34.72
N SER A 360 18.32 27.06 33.83
CA SER A 360 17.30 28.02 33.43
C SER A 360 16.12 27.38 32.70
N TYR A 361 16.35 26.39 31.82
CA TYR A 361 15.24 25.79 31.04
C TYR A 361 14.19 25.13 31.93
N LYS A 362 14.55 24.70 33.15
CA LYS A 362 13.64 24.00 34.07
C LYS A 362 12.56 24.90 34.67
N LEU A 363 12.75 26.22 34.58
CA LEU A 363 11.85 27.23 35.14
C LEU A 363 10.90 27.82 34.08
N LEU A 364 11.08 27.47 32.82
CA LEU A 364 10.34 28.01 31.68
C LEU A 364 9.17 27.10 31.29
N THR A 365 8.23 27.64 30.50
CA THR A 365 7.19 26.81 29.88
C THR A 365 7.83 25.83 28.89
N LYS A 366 7.07 24.81 28.47
CA LYS A 366 7.60 23.74 27.61
C LYS A 366 8.24 24.28 26.32
N SER A 367 7.52 25.14 25.61
CA SER A 367 7.96 25.72 24.33
C SER A 367 9.12 26.69 24.52
N GLU A 368 9.06 27.56 25.54
CA GLU A 368 10.15 28.47 25.91
C GLU A 368 11.42 27.72 26.28
N ALA A 369 11.30 26.66 27.08
CA ALA A 369 12.42 25.84 27.50
C ALA A 369 13.12 25.20 26.28
N ARG A 370 12.36 24.71 25.29
CA ARG A 370 12.94 24.18 24.04
C ARG A 370 13.64 25.25 23.24
N ALA A 371 13.03 26.43 23.13
CA ALA A 371 13.63 27.57 22.44
C ALA A 371 14.94 27.99 23.11
N LEU A 372 15.00 28.07 24.45
CA LEU A 372 16.23 28.39 25.19
C LEU A 372 17.32 27.33 24.95
N VAL A 373 16.98 26.05 25.06
CA VAL A 373 17.95 24.97 24.84
C VAL A 373 18.46 24.98 23.40
N TYR A 374 17.57 25.21 22.43
CA TYR A 374 17.94 25.33 21.02
C TYR A 374 18.91 26.50 20.77
N GLN A 375 18.61 27.70 21.28
CA GLN A 375 19.50 28.85 21.18
C GLN A 375 20.84 28.58 21.89
N GLY A 376 20.81 27.91 23.04
CA GLY A 376 21.99 27.43 23.76
C GLY A 376 22.89 26.51 22.93
N ILE A 377 22.32 25.59 22.14
CA ILE A 377 23.08 24.72 21.23
C ILE A 377 23.77 25.55 20.14
N LEU A 378 23.14 26.62 19.64
CA LEU A 378 23.70 27.46 18.58
C LEU A 378 24.93 28.25 19.06
N ILE A 379 24.92 28.74 20.30
CA ILE A 379 26.02 29.54 20.87
C ILE A 379 27.13 28.71 21.51
N THR A 380 26.85 27.46 21.89
CA THR A 380 27.85 26.60 22.55
C THR A 380 28.88 26.07 21.55
N THR A 381 30.16 26.36 21.80
CA THR A 381 31.29 25.88 21.00
C THR A 381 31.92 24.60 21.54
N GLU A 382 31.86 24.36 22.85
CA GLU A 382 32.42 23.16 23.49
C GLU A 382 31.64 21.90 23.11
N THR A 383 32.31 20.95 22.44
CA THR A 383 31.70 19.72 21.89
C THR A 383 30.90 18.93 22.92
N LYS A 384 31.47 18.68 24.11
CA LYS A 384 30.81 17.92 25.18
C LYS A 384 29.50 18.58 25.61
N LYS A 385 29.54 19.87 25.95
CA LYS A 385 28.34 20.62 26.37
C LYS A 385 27.31 20.68 25.26
N LYS A 386 27.74 20.83 24.01
CA LYS A 386 26.84 20.86 22.85
C LYS A 386 26.08 19.55 22.67
N ILE A 387 26.76 18.40 22.75
CA ILE A 387 26.12 17.08 22.68
C ILE A 387 25.14 16.87 23.85
N GLU A 388 25.51 17.31 25.05
CA GLU A 388 24.62 17.23 26.22
C GLU A 388 23.34 18.06 26.03
N LEU A 389 23.44 19.28 25.51
CA LEU A 389 22.27 20.12 25.21
C LEU A 389 21.40 19.52 24.09
N ILE A 390 22.01 18.96 23.05
CA ILE A 390 21.29 18.24 21.98
C ILE A 390 20.50 17.06 22.56
N LYS A 391 21.11 16.28 23.46
CA LYS A 391 20.44 15.17 24.13
C LYS A 391 19.27 15.67 25.00
N ILE A 392 19.46 16.75 25.75
CA ILE A 392 18.39 17.38 26.54
C ILE A 392 17.23 17.78 25.63
N LEU A 393 17.50 18.51 24.53
CA LEU A 393 16.46 18.93 23.60
C LEU A 393 15.71 17.73 23.03
N LYS A 394 16.42 16.66 22.61
CA LYS A 394 15.79 15.43 22.11
C LYS A 394 14.84 14.82 23.15
N THR A 395 15.27 14.72 24.41
CA THR A 395 14.40 14.19 25.48
C THR A 395 13.17 15.06 25.74
N MET A 396 13.25 16.37 25.52
CA MET A 396 12.10 17.28 25.66
C MET A 396 11.08 17.11 24.54
N PHE A 397 11.52 16.83 23.31
CA PHE A 397 10.62 16.47 22.21
C PHE A 397 10.01 15.08 22.41
N GLU A 398 10.76 14.11 22.94
CA GLU A 398 10.27 12.77 23.26
C GLU A 398 9.19 12.77 24.34
N LYS A 399 9.39 13.53 25.42
CA LYS A 399 8.43 13.61 26.54
C LYS A 399 7.05 14.11 26.13
N ASP A 400 6.96 14.96 25.12
CA ASP A 400 5.71 15.51 24.63
C ASP A 400 5.29 14.89 23.29
N GLU A 401 5.85 13.71 22.94
CA GLU A 401 5.48 12.91 21.77
C GLU A 401 5.63 13.64 20.41
N ILE A 402 6.49 14.66 20.36
CA ILE A 402 6.78 15.47 19.18
C ILE A 402 8.21 15.26 18.64
N SER A 403 8.78 14.08 18.92
CA SER A 403 10.14 13.66 18.54
C SER A 403 10.55 13.96 17.10
N ASN A 404 9.60 13.92 16.16
CA ASN A 404 9.88 14.08 14.74
C ASN A 404 10.14 15.53 14.31
N ALA A 405 9.86 16.51 15.17
CA ALA A 405 10.10 17.92 14.90
C ALA A 405 11.57 18.35 15.05
N PHE A 406 12.48 17.43 15.40
CA PHE A 406 13.90 17.70 15.63
C PHE A 406 14.83 16.67 14.96
N ASN A 407 14.32 15.74 14.15
CA ASN A 407 15.15 14.65 13.63
C ASN A 407 16.20 15.15 12.62
N ASP A 408 15.80 15.98 11.66
CA ASP A 408 16.71 16.46 10.60
C ASP A 408 17.74 17.43 11.19
N LYS A 409 17.29 18.32 12.09
CA LYS A 409 18.16 19.28 12.77
C LYS A 409 19.09 18.61 13.77
N LEU A 410 18.65 17.55 14.45
CA LEU A 410 19.51 16.71 15.29
C LEU A 410 20.66 16.12 14.48
N ILE A 411 20.34 15.47 13.36
CA ILE A 411 21.35 14.88 12.47
C ILE A 411 22.29 15.95 11.94
N PHE A 412 21.76 17.11 11.53
CA PHE A 412 22.56 18.26 11.11
C PHE A 412 23.55 18.71 12.20
N PHE A 413 23.11 18.83 13.45
CA PHE A 413 24.00 19.22 14.54
C PHE A 413 25.08 18.18 14.83
N LEU A 414 24.73 16.89 14.81
CA LEU A 414 25.69 15.81 15.05
C LEU A 414 26.72 15.72 13.91
N LYS A 415 26.31 15.86 12.65
CA LYS A 415 27.23 15.85 11.49
C LYS A 415 28.29 16.97 11.51
N ASN A 416 28.01 18.07 12.19
CA ASN A 416 28.93 19.20 12.32
C ASN A 416 29.94 19.03 13.49
N ILE A 417 29.96 17.87 14.15
CA ILE A 417 30.91 17.53 15.21
C ILE A 417 31.88 16.48 14.67
N ASP A 418 33.18 16.70 14.86
CA ASP A 418 34.17 15.68 14.52
C ASP A 418 34.02 14.46 15.43
N ILE A 419 34.05 13.26 14.84
CA ILE A 419 33.92 12.00 15.59
C ILE A 419 35.07 11.84 16.59
N GLU A 420 36.25 12.40 16.30
CA GLU A 420 37.41 12.36 17.19
C GLU A 420 37.20 13.21 18.45
N ASP A 421 36.36 14.24 18.37
CA ASP A 421 36.04 15.13 19.49
C ASP A 421 34.86 14.63 20.33
N VAL A 422 34.22 13.51 19.95
CA VAL A 422 33.07 12.95 20.68
C VAL A 422 33.58 12.22 21.92
N PRO A 423 33.18 12.65 23.14
CA PRO A 423 33.59 11.96 24.35
C PRO A 423 33.04 10.53 24.40
N SER A 424 33.82 9.61 24.98
CA SER A 424 33.52 8.17 25.00
C SER A 424 32.12 7.83 25.54
N ASN A 425 31.65 8.56 26.56
CA ASN A 425 30.31 8.42 27.15
C ASN A 425 29.14 8.85 26.23
N HIS A 426 29.40 9.53 25.11
CA HIS A 426 28.39 9.98 24.14
C HIS A 426 28.45 9.25 22.78
N THR A 427 29.47 8.41 22.57
CA THR A 427 29.70 7.66 21.31
C THR A 427 28.49 6.85 20.84
N ASN A 428 27.78 6.19 21.76
CA ASN A 428 26.62 5.36 21.42
C ASN A 428 25.46 6.21 20.87
N PHE A 429 25.20 7.36 21.50
CA PHE A 429 24.17 8.30 21.05
C PHE A 429 24.51 8.85 19.66
N TYR A 430 25.76 9.28 19.46
CA TYR A 430 26.23 9.79 18.16
C TYR A 430 26.08 8.75 17.03
N ASN A 431 26.60 7.54 17.25
CA ASN A 431 26.60 6.48 16.25
C ASN A 431 25.18 5.99 15.90
N PHE A 432 24.26 5.96 16.87
CA PHE A 432 22.88 5.53 16.65
C PHE A 432 22.18 6.39 15.58
N TYR A 433 22.36 7.72 15.64
CA TYR A 433 21.71 8.64 14.69
C TYR A 433 22.48 8.79 13.36
N ILE A 434 23.81 8.65 13.35
CA ILE A 434 24.62 8.80 12.13
C ILE A 434 24.68 7.51 11.26
N LYS A 435 24.69 6.32 11.86
CA LYS A 435 24.87 5.05 11.10
C LYS A 435 23.65 4.63 10.28
N ASN A 436 22.46 5.18 10.54
CA ASN A 436 21.22 4.81 9.86
C ASN A 436 21.14 5.22 8.36
N GLU A 437 22.13 5.96 7.83
CA GLU A 437 22.16 6.45 6.44
C GLU A 437 23.11 5.71 5.48
N ILE A 438 23.87 4.69 5.92
CA ILE A 438 24.82 4.00 5.02
C ILE A 438 24.05 3.13 4.01
N LYS A 439 23.82 3.67 2.80
CA LYS A 439 23.33 2.93 1.64
C LYS A 439 24.25 1.73 1.35
N LEU A 440 23.73 0.51 1.52
CA LEU A 440 24.40 -0.71 1.07
C LEU A 440 24.57 -0.69 -0.46
N SER A 441 25.81 -0.65 -0.92
CA SER A 441 26.15 -0.74 -2.34
C SER A 441 25.79 -2.13 -2.88
N THR A 442 25.02 -2.17 -3.97
CA THR A 442 24.48 -3.39 -4.61
C THR A 442 25.49 -4.19 -5.45
N LYS A 443 26.79 -3.88 -5.40
CA LYS A 443 27.83 -4.63 -6.13
C LYS A 443 28.41 -5.74 -5.27
N ILE A 444 27.90 -6.96 -5.47
CA ILE A 444 28.43 -8.20 -4.87
C ILE A 444 29.87 -8.42 -5.35
N LYS A 445 30.84 -8.42 -4.43
CA LYS A 445 32.23 -8.81 -4.71
C LYS A 445 32.40 -10.29 -4.41
N PHE A 446 32.68 -11.10 -5.44
CA PHE A 446 32.89 -12.54 -5.26
C PHE A 446 34.28 -12.86 -4.70
N ASN A 447 34.33 -13.81 -3.77
CA ASN A 447 35.56 -14.38 -3.23
C ASN A 447 35.50 -15.92 -3.31
N ASN A 448 36.12 -16.49 -4.33
CA ASN A 448 36.15 -17.95 -4.56
C ASN A 448 37.01 -18.73 -3.53
N LYS A 449 37.51 -18.08 -2.47
CA LYS A 449 38.12 -18.76 -1.32
C LYS A 449 37.08 -19.17 -0.27
N ILE A 450 35.89 -18.58 -0.30
CA ILE A 450 34.80 -18.77 0.67
C ILE A 450 33.55 -19.23 -0.09
N ILE A 451 32.84 -20.26 0.40
CA ILE A 451 31.74 -20.88 -0.36
C ILE A 451 30.59 -19.89 -0.56
N HIS A 452 30.06 -19.34 0.53
CA HIS A 452 28.93 -18.40 0.47
C HIS A 452 29.22 -17.11 -0.31
N GLN A 453 30.49 -16.70 -0.48
CA GLN A 453 30.88 -15.53 -1.27
C GLN A 453 31.34 -15.86 -2.69
N SER A 454 31.26 -17.13 -3.10
CA SER A 454 31.80 -17.58 -4.37
C SER A 454 30.94 -17.19 -5.57
N LYS A 455 31.47 -17.43 -6.77
CA LYS A 455 30.72 -17.29 -8.03
C LYS A 455 29.50 -18.21 -8.13
N LEU A 456 29.32 -19.18 -7.24
CA LEU A 456 28.12 -20.04 -7.19
C LEU A 456 26.84 -19.21 -6.99
N LEU A 457 26.92 -18.06 -6.31
CA LEU A 457 25.80 -17.14 -6.15
C LEU A 457 25.23 -16.62 -7.48
N ASN A 458 25.98 -16.69 -8.59
CA ASN A 458 25.45 -16.32 -9.90
C ASN A 458 24.34 -17.25 -10.39
N TYR A 459 24.27 -18.49 -9.87
CA TYR A 459 23.19 -19.41 -10.17
C TYR A 459 21.82 -18.78 -9.86
N PHE A 460 21.67 -18.23 -8.66
CA PHE A 460 20.44 -17.58 -8.20
C PHE A 460 20.15 -16.22 -8.85
N LYS A 461 21.01 -15.72 -9.75
CA LYS A 461 20.79 -14.48 -10.50
C LYS A 461 20.26 -14.69 -11.91
N ASN A 462 20.79 -15.72 -12.60
CA ASN A 462 20.74 -15.81 -14.06
C ASN A 462 20.33 -17.21 -14.56
N ASP A 463 19.76 -18.07 -13.71
CA ASP A 463 19.36 -19.46 -14.04
C ASP A 463 20.44 -20.19 -14.85
N LEU A 464 21.66 -20.22 -14.30
CA LEU A 464 22.79 -20.91 -14.94
C LEU A 464 22.52 -22.42 -15.02
N ASP A 465 22.97 -23.07 -16.10
CA ASP A 465 22.80 -24.52 -16.28
C ASP A 465 23.28 -25.32 -15.05
N VAL A 466 22.44 -26.21 -14.56
CA VAL A 466 22.68 -27.07 -13.39
C VAL A 466 24.02 -27.81 -13.53
N LYS A 467 24.32 -28.35 -14.72
CA LYS A 467 25.58 -29.08 -14.96
C LYS A 467 26.82 -28.19 -14.82
N PHE A 468 26.71 -26.92 -15.21
CA PHE A 468 27.80 -25.96 -15.06
C PHE A 468 28.05 -25.69 -13.57
N ILE A 469 26.98 -25.51 -12.79
CA ILE A 469 27.06 -25.26 -11.35
C ILE A 469 27.57 -26.47 -10.58
N GLU A 470 27.17 -27.69 -10.93
CA GLU A 470 27.71 -28.93 -10.36
C GLU A 470 29.24 -29.02 -10.54
N LYS A 471 29.74 -28.66 -11.73
CA LYS A 471 31.17 -28.62 -12.03
C LYS A 471 31.89 -27.55 -11.21
N GLU A 472 31.35 -26.34 -11.13
CA GLU A 472 31.92 -25.25 -10.33
C GLU A 472 31.93 -25.58 -8.83
N LEU A 473 30.84 -26.15 -8.30
CA LEU A 473 30.73 -26.59 -6.91
C LEU A 473 31.75 -27.67 -6.60
N SER A 474 31.88 -28.69 -7.45
CA SER A 474 32.88 -29.76 -7.31
C SER A 474 34.31 -29.23 -7.31
N ASN A 475 34.62 -28.26 -8.19
CA ASN A 475 35.92 -27.58 -8.23
C ASN A 475 36.21 -26.78 -6.96
N LEU A 476 35.20 -26.06 -6.44
CA LEU A 476 35.32 -25.27 -5.22
C LEU A 476 35.53 -26.17 -4.00
N LEU A 477 34.69 -27.20 -3.84
CA LEU A 477 34.82 -28.19 -2.76
C LEU A 477 36.17 -28.92 -2.80
N LYS A 478 36.71 -29.23 -3.99
CA LYS A 478 38.06 -29.79 -4.14
C LYS A 478 39.15 -28.85 -3.62
N LYS A 479 39.03 -27.54 -3.86
CA LYS A 479 39.99 -26.53 -3.37
C LYS A 479 39.89 -26.38 -1.84
N ILE A 480 38.67 -26.33 -1.32
CA ILE A 480 38.41 -26.17 0.11
C ILE A 480 38.87 -27.38 0.91
N LYS A 481 38.62 -28.60 0.40
CA LYS A 481 39.14 -29.84 1.01
C LYS A 481 40.67 -29.86 1.15
N LYS A 482 41.41 -29.17 0.27
CA LYS A 482 42.87 -29.04 0.38
C LYS A 482 43.30 -28.03 1.45
N ASN A 483 42.42 -27.10 1.81
CA ASN A 483 42.68 -26.09 2.83
C ASN A 483 42.24 -26.62 4.21
N LYS A 484 43.18 -27.15 4.98
CA LYS A 484 42.92 -27.70 6.32
C LYS A 484 42.39 -26.66 7.33
N ASN A 485 42.57 -25.37 7.06
CA ASN A 485 42.17 -24.29 7.95
C ASN A 485 40.78 -23.70 7.61
N TYR A 486 40.07 -24.28 6.64
CA TYR A 486 38.75 -23.78 6.27
C TYR A 486 37.70 -24.22 7.30
N PHE A 487 36.98 -23.27 7.87
CA PHE A 487 35.85 -23.51 8.76
C PHE A 487 34.54 -23.35 7.98
N PHE A 488 33.68 -24.38 8.02
CA PHE A 488 32.36 -24.32 7.39
C PHE A 488 31.41 -23.50 8.24
N THR A 489 30.87 -22.45 7.64
CA THR A 489 29.90 -21.55 8.28
C THR A 489 28.46 -21.99 7.98
N HIS A 490 27.50 -21.54 8.78
CA HIS A 490 26.07 -21.71 8.49
C HIS A 490 25.70 -21.12 7.11
N LYS A 491 26.29 -19.99 6.72
CA LYS A 491 26.12 -19.40 5.37
C LYS A 491 26.61 -20.33 4.24
N ASP A 492 27.68 -21.09 4.47
CA ASP A 492 28.14 -22.08 3.50
C ASP A 492 27.12 -23.23 3.36
N ASN A 493 26.56 -23.69 4.48
CA ASN A 493 25.52 -24.73 4.49
C ASN A 493 24.24 -24.24 3.81
N ILE A 494 23.79 -23.02 4.11
CA ILE A 494 22.65 -22.36 3.46
C ILE A 494 22.79 -22.41 1.95
N LEU A 495 23.95 -22.02 1.42
CA LEU A 495 24.21 -22.02 -0.02
C LEU A 495 24.15 -23.43 -0.60
N ILE A 496 24.79 -24.40 0.06
CA ILE A 496 24.86 -25.79 -0.39
C ILE A 496 23.48 -26.45 -0.38
N GLU A 497 22.69 -26.29 0.69
CA GLU A 497 21.35 -26.87 0.81
C GLU A 497 20.37 -26.23 -0.18
N SER A 498 20.48 -24.93 -0.44
CA SER A 498 19.67 -24.27 -1.47
C SER A 498 19.97 -24.84 -2.87
N LEU A 499 21.24 -25.07 -3.21
CA LEU A 499 21.61 -25.70 -4.48
C LEU A 499 21.07 -27.14 -4.57
N LYS A 500 21.12 -27.92 -3.50
CA LYS A 500 20.55 -29.28 -3.47
C LYS A 500 19.04 -29.29 -3.65
N SER A 501 18.34 -28.34 -3.03
CA SER A 501 16.88 -28.18 -3.18
C SER A 501 16.51 -28.03 -4.65
N ASP A 502 17.32 -27.29 -5.41
CA ASP A 502 17.14 -27.09 -6.86
C ASP A 502 17.62 -28.28 -7.71
N GLY A 503 18.00 -29.40 -7.09
CA GLY A 503 18.41 -30.63 -7.77
C GLY A 503 19.89 -30.72 -8.18
N VAL A 504 20.73 -29.77 -7.75
CA VAL A 504 22.19 -29.80 -8.02
C VAL A 504 22.82 -30.99 -7.28
N GLN A 505 23.42 -31.92 -8.02
CA GLN A 505 24.02 -33.10 -7.43
C GLN A 505 25.39 -32.80 -6.82
N ILE A 506 25.55 -33.15 -5.55
CA ILE A 506 26.84 -33.08 -4.86
C ILE A 506 27.53 -34.44 -4.94
N PRO A 507 28.78 -34.52 -5.44
CA PRO A 507 29.50 -35.78 -5.52
C PRO A 507 29.62 -36.43 -4.13
N LYS A 508 29.22 -37.70 -4.01
CA LYS A 508 29.18 -38.45 -2.74
C LYS A 508 30.47 -38.36 -1.90
N LYS A 509 31.63 -38.26 -2.58
CA LYS A 509 32.96 -38.06 -1.95
C LYS A 509 33.10 -36.79 -1.09
N TYR A 510 32.16 -35.85 -1.21
CA TYR A 510 32.11 -34.60 -0.45
C TYR A 510 31.01 -34.58 0.62
N ASN A 511 30.13 -35.59 0.70
CA ASN A 511 29.02 -35.60 1.66
C ASN A 511 29.46 -35.58 3.12
N ASN A 512 30.64 -36.13 3.44
CA ASN A 512 31.15 -36.15 4.81
C ASN A 512 31.90 -34.85 5.19
N PHE A 513 32.04 -33.88 4.27
CA PHE A 513 32.83 -32.65 4.50
C PHE A 513 32.03 -31.49 5.08
N TYR A 514 30.71 -31.53 4.94
CA TYR A 514 29.80 -30.57 5.54
C TYR A 514 28.76 -31.38 6.30
N LYS A 515 28.47 -31.02 7.55
CA LYS A 515 27.40 -31.67 8.32
C LYS A 515 26.08 -31.07 7.87
N SER A 516 25.10 -31.91 7.55
CA SER A 516 23.71 -31.45 7.51
C SER A 516 23.40 -30.94 8.91
N VAL A 517 23.31 -29.62 9.06
CA VAL A 517 22.84 -29.01 10.29
C VAL A 517 21.32 -29.16 10.26
N ASP A 518 20.72 -29.61 11.36
CA ASP A 518 19.26 -29.56 11.49
C ASP A 518 18.87 -28.08 11.50
N ALA A 519 17.94 -27.71 10.62
CA ALA A 519 17.46 -26.34 10.53
C ALA A 519 16.63 -25.93 11.76
N ASN A 520 16.38 -26.85 12.70
CA ASN A 520 15.66 -26.60 13.95
C ASN A 520 14.30 -25.91 13.69
N ILE A 521 13.61 -26.33 12.63
CA ILE A 521 12.32 -25.76 12.23
C ILE A 521 11.32 -25.97 13.37
N PRO A 522 10.70 -24.90 13.90
CA PRO A 522 9.69 -25.04 14.94
C PRO A 522 8.55 -25.97 14.49
N ILE A 523 8.11 -26.84 15.41
CA ILE A 523 7.11 -27.88 15.14
C ILE A 523 5.82 -27.27 14.59
N ASP A 524 5.41 -26.11 15.11
CA ASP A 524 4.22 -25.41 14.62
C ASP A 524 4.32 -25.04 13.14
N ILE A 525 5.50 -24.61 12.67
CA ILE A 525 5.73 -24.28 11.25
C ILE A 525 5.79 -25.52 10.39
N GLN A 526 6.46 -26.58 10.85
CA GLN A 526 6.50 -27.84 10.09
C GLN A 526 5.09 -28.42 9.89
N VAL A 527 4.21 -28.28 10.88
CA VAL A 527 2.79 -28.66 10.75
C VAL A 527 2.09 -27.83 9.67
N LEU A 528 2.34 -26.51 9.57
CA LEU A 528 1.75 -25.68 8.53
C LEU A 528 2.21 -26.09 7.12
N ILE A 529 3.50 -26.39 6.95
CA ILE A 529 4.08 -26.86 5.70
C ILE A 529 3.40 -28.17 5.28
N ASN A 530 3.33 -29.14 6.20
CA ASN A 530 2.73 -30.45 5.95
C ASN A 530 1.22 -30.38 5.63
N ASN A 531 0.53 -29.34 6.11
CA ASN A 531 -0.89 -29.09 5.84
C ASN A 531 -1.14 -28.28 4.56
N ASN A 532 -0.10 -27.94 3.79
CA ASN A 532 -0.17 -27.02 2.65
C ASN A 532 -0.75 -25.63 3.02
N GLU A 533 -0.54 -25.16 4.25
CA GLU A 533 -0.93 -23.83 4.71
C GLU A 533 0.19 -22.80 4.37
N THR A 534 0.53 -22.69 3.08
CA THR A 534 1.67 -21.87 2.60
C THR A 534 1.51 -20.39 2.96
N GLY A 535 0.31 -19.82 2.79
CA GLY A 535 0.05 -18.43 3.17
C GLY A 535 0.26 -18.19 4.67
N LEU A 536 -0.21 -19.11 5.51
CA LEU A 536 -0.05 -19.02 6.96
C LEU A 536 1.42 -19.19 7.39
N THR A 537 2.16 -20.05 6.69
CA THR A 537 3.59 -20.25 6.90
C THR A 537 4.36 -18.95 6.63
N LEU A 538 4.05 -18.25 5.55
CA LEU A 538 4.64 -16.94 5.26
C LEU A 538 4.33 -15.89 6.32
N LEU A 539 3.10 -15.86 6.86
CA LEU A 539 2.78 -14.96 7.97
C LEU A 539 3.62 -15.25 9.21
N ARG A 540 3.86 -16.53 9.53
CA ARG A 540 4.75 -16.91 10.64
C ARG A 540 6.18 -16.47 10.39
N LEU A 541 6.69 -16.58 9.16
CA LEU A 541 8.02 -16.05 8.82
C LEU A 541 8.08 -14.52 9.01
N VAL A 542 7.03 -13.79 8.60
CA VAL A 542 6.94 -12.32 8.83
C VAL A 542 6.97 -11.99 10.32
N GLU A 543 6.23 -12.75 11.14
CA GLU A 543 6.20 -12.56 12.59
C GLU A 543 7.55 -12.85 13.26
N ILE A 544 8.27 -13.88 12.79
CA ILE A 544 9.61 -14.24 13.30
C ILE A 544 10.64 -13.19 12.92
N ILE A 545 10.66 -12.74 11.66
CA ILE A 545 11.61 -11.71 11.21
C ILE A 545 11.28 -10.36 11.86
N GLY A 546 9.99 -10.03 11.97
CA GLY A 546 9.50 -8.86 12.69
C GLY A 546 10.16 -7.55 12.23
N GLU A 547 10.80 -6.86 13.17
CA GLU A 547 11.44 -5.56 12.96
C GLU A 547 12.88 -5.66 12.42
N ASP A 548 13.45 -6.87 12.43
CA ASP A 548 14.84 -7.10 12.02
C ASP A 548 14.97 -7.10 10.50
N LYS A 549 16.06 -6.49 10.01
CA LYS A 549 16.43 -6.65 8.60
C LYS A 549 17.02 -8.03 8.42
N ILE A 550 16.75 -8.65 7.29
CA ILE A 550 17.22 -10.01 7.00
C ILE A 550 18.75 -10.17 7.08
N GLN A 551 19.51 -9.08 6.86
CA GLN A 551 20.97 -9.06 6.98
C GLN A 551 21.48 -9.07 8.43
N ASP A 552 20.64 -8.69 9.39
CA ASP A 552 20.97 -8.53 10.80
C ASP A 552 20.48 -9.74 11.63
N ILE A 553 19.74 -10.67 11.00
CA ILE A 553 19.30 -11.94 11.59
C ILE A 553 20.52 -12.86 11.78
N ASP A 554 20.55 -13.61 12.87
CA ASP A 554 21.60 -14.59 13.13
C ASP A 554 21.58 -15.73 12.10
N ASP A 555 22.75 -16.34 11.87
CA ASP A 555 22.90 -17.32 10.79
C ASP A 555 22.08 -18.61 11.01
N GLU A 556 21.73 -18.96 12.25
CA GLU A 556 20.91 -20.14 12.55
C GLU A 556 19.45 -19.90 12.18
N THR A 557 18.89 -18.77 12.61
CA THR A 557 17.53 -18.33 12.22
C THR A 557 17.44 -18.12 10.71
N LEU A 558 18.49 -17.60 10.08
CA LEU A 558 18.53 -17.49 8.62
C LEU A 558 18.49 -18.86 7.92
N TYR A 559 19.25 -19.83 8.43
CA TYR A 559 19.25 -21.18 7.89
C TYR A 559 17.89 -21.86 8.05
N PHE A 560 17.23 -21.65 9.19
CA PHE A 560 15.83 -22.01 9.41
C PHE A 560 14.91 -21.40 8.33
N ILE A 561 14.95 -20.09 8.12
CA ILE A 561 14.07 -19.39 7.14
C ILE A 561 14.30 -19.94 5.73
N VAL A 562 15.55 -20.09 5.29
CA VAL A 562 15.86 -20.61 3.95
C VAL A 562 15.41 -22.06 3.81
N SER A 563 15.54 -22.88 4.85
CA SER A 563 15.09 -24.27 4.83
C SER A 563 13.57 -24.38 4.69
N VAL A 564 12.81 -23.51 5.36
CA VAL A 564 11.35 -23.42 5.18
C VAL A 564 11.01 -23.03 3.74
N LEU A 565 11.68 -22.03 3.18
CA LEU A 565 11.42 -21.60 1.79
C LEU A 565 11.78 -22.68 0.76
N ASN A 566 12.83 -23.48 1.01
CA ASN A 566 13.16 -24.65 0.20
C ASN A 566 12.05 -25.70 0.24
N GLN A 567 11.50 -26.03 1.43
CA GLN A 567 10.41 -27.00 1.55
C GLN A 567 9.10 -26.54 0.89
N LEU A 568 8.91 -25.23 0.76
CA LEU A 568 7.76 -24.64 0.09
C LEU A 568 8.00 -24.37 -1.42
N ASP A 569 9.16 -24.76 -1.96
CA ASP A 569 9.60 -24.48 -3.34
C ASP A 569 9.52 -22.98 -3.70
N MET A 570 9.76 -22.10 -2.71
CA MET A 570 9.66 -20.64 -2.84
C MET A 570 10.94 -19.98 -3.37
N ASP A 571 11.43 -20.48 -4.51
CA ASP A 571 12.73 -20.14 -5.07
C ASP A 571 12.91 -18.64 -5.29
N THR A 572 11.89 -17.95 -5.80
CA THR A 572 11.99 -16.51 -6.08
C THR A 572 12.27 -15.70 -4.82
N LEU A 573 11.58 -16.01 -3.71
CA LEU A 573 11.75 -15.29 -2.45
C LEU A 573 13.08 -15.69 -1.80
N ARG A 574 13.38 -16.99 -1.77
CA ARG A 574 14.64 -17.53 -1.27
C ARG A 574 15.84 -16.89 -1.98
N ASN A 575 15.86 -16.87 -3.30
CA ASN A 575 16.97 -16.35 -4.09
C ASN A 575 17.24 -14.87 -3.81
N LYS A 576 16.18 -14.06 -3.64
CA LYS A 576 16.32 -12.65 -3.22
C LYS A 576 16.99 -12.51 -1.85
N ILE A 577 16.62 -13.37 -0.89
CA ILE A 577 17.21 -13.42 0.45
C ILE A 577 18.69 -13.83 0.38
N LEU A 578 19.00 -14.93 -0.31
CA LEU A 578 20.36 -15.45 -0.47
C LEU A 578 21.31 -14.39 -1.07
N LEU A 579 20.88 -13.73 -2.15
CA LEU A 579 21.68 -12.72 -2.83
C LEU A 579 21.90 -11.46 -2.00
N LYS A 580 21.04 -11.19 -1.01
CA LYS A 580 21.18 -10.05 -0.11
C LYS A 580 22.21 -10.31 0.99
N ILE A 581 22.31 -11.55 1.48
CA ILE A 581 23.02 -11.87 2.72
C ILE A 581 24.36 -12.56 2.48
N LEU A 582 24.38 -13.61 1.65
CA LEU A 582 25.57 -14.45 1.45
C LEU A 582 26.79 -13.68 0.92
N PRO A 583 26.67 -12.60 0.14
CA PRO A 583 27.81 -11.77 -0.23
C PRO A 583 28.51 -11.03 0.92
N LEU A 584 27.84 -10.85 2.07
CA LEU A 584 28.33 -10.02 3.16
C LEU A 584 29.45 -10.75 3.92
N LYS A 585 30.44 -10.01 4.41
CA LYS A 585 31.44 -10.57 5.32
C LYS A 585 30.78 -10.79 6.68
N SER A 586 30.90 -12.01 7.21
CA SER A 586 30.67 -12.30 8.63
C SER A 586 31.77 -11.69 9.49
#